data_AF-A0A3M8G6G9-F1
#
_entry.id   AF-A0A3M8G6G9-F1
#
_cell.length_a   1.000
_cell.length_b   1.000
_cell.length_c   1.000
_cell.angle_alpha   90.00
_cell.angle_beta   90.00
_cell.angle_gamma   90.00
#
_symmetry.space_group_name_H-M   'P 1'
#
loop_
_entity.id
_entity.type
_entity.pdbx_description
1 polymer ?
#
loop_
_entity_poly.entity_id
_entity_poly.type
_entity_poly.pdbx_seq_one_letter_code
_entity_poly.pdbx_strand_id
1 'polypeptide(L)'
;MKYYDSEKLIKLCLIELKKGTEEQTVLCYLKALDVSMIDAIKIIRKARKIDLGQAKALVSSNKCWAEETIKMNRFNEQLLNKLKEEYDLKISSDSFEISIDLDE
;
A
#
# COMPACT_ATOMS: atom_id res chain seq x y z
N MET A 1 -17.59 10.20 -6.02
CA MET A 1 -16.84 8.94 -5.84
C MET A 1 -17.61 7.83 -6.53
N LYS A 2 -17.13 7.33 -7.67
CA LYS A 2 -17.79 6.22 -8.38
C LYS A 2 -17.53 4.94 -7.59
N TYR A 3 -18.57 4.31 -7.06
CA TYR A 3 -18.45 3.00 -6.44
C TYR A 3 -18.27 1.97 -7.55
N TYR A 4 -17.03 1.58 -7.81
CA TYR A 4 -16.75 0.45 -8.67
C TYR A 4 -16.95 -0.84 -7.90
N ASP A 5 -17.67 -1.78 -8.50
CA ASP A 5 -17.80 -3.13 -8.00
C ASP A 5 -16.42 -3.81 -8.04
N SER A 6 -15.83 -3.96 -6.85
CA SER A 6 -14.53 -4.59 -6.66
C SER A 6 -14.43 -5.96 -7.33
N GLU A 7 -15.53 -6.72 -7.39
CA GLU A 7 -15.53 -8.06 -7.96
C GLU A 7 -15.42 -8.02 -9.49
N LYS A 8 -16.05 -7.04 -10.14
CA LYS A 8 -15.89 -6.79 -11.58
C LYS A 8 -14.49 -6.30 -11.91
N LEU A 9 -13.93 -5.39 -11.10
CA LEU A 9 -12.55 -4.92 -11.31
C LEU A 9 -11.53 -6.05 -11.14
N ILE A 10 -11.72 -6.95 -10.18
CA ILE A 10 -10.86 -8.15 -10.04
C ILE A 10 -10.92 -9.01 -11.29
N LYS A 11 -12.12 -9.27 -11.84
CA LYS A 11 -12.29 -10.05 -13.08
C LYS A 11 -11.62 -9.38 -14.27
N LEU A 12 -11.75 -8.06 -14.40
CA LEU A 12 -11.08 -7.28 -15.45
C LEU A 12 -9.55 -7.37 -15.34
N CYS A 13 -8.99 -7.13 -14.15
CA CYS A 13 -7.55 -7.26 -13.92
C CYS A 13 -7.06 -8.68 -14.24
N LEU A 14 -7.80 -9.72 -13.82
CA LEU A 14 -7.48 -11.10 -14.14
C LEU A 14 -7.43 -11.37 -15.65
N ILE A 15 -8.36 -10.82 -16.41
CA ILE A 15 -8.42 -10.98 -17.87
C ILE A 15 -7.21 -10.30 -18.52
N GLU A 16 -6.92 -9.05 -18.15
CA GLU A 16 -5.79 -8.30 -18.73
C GLU A 16 -4.44 -8.95 -18.39
N LEU A 17 -4.26 -9.39 -17.15
CA LEU A 17 -3.06 -10.13 -16.75
C LEU A 17 -2.90 -11.44 -17.54
N LYS A 18 -4.00 -12.15 -17.83
CA LYS A 18 -3.98 -13.37 -18.66
C LYS A 18 -3.66 -13.10 -20.13
N LYS A 19 -3.98 -11.91 -20.64
CA LYS A 19 -3.60 -11.46 -21.99
C LYS A 19 -2.12 -11.08 -22.09
N GLY A 20 -1.41 -11.05 -20.96
CA GLY A 20 0.00 -10.62 -20.90
C GLY A 20 0.18 -9.13 -20.67
N THR A 21 -0.88 -8.39 -20.32
CA THR A 21 -0.74 -6.97 -19.95
C THR A 21 0.12 -6.85 -18.70
N GLU A 22 1.12 -5.98 -18.74
CA GLU A 22 2.02 -5.75 -17.61
C GLU A 22 1.27 -5.26 -16.36
N GLU A 23 1.69 -5.73 -15.20
CA GLU A 23 1.08 -5.38 -13.90
C GLU A 23 1.07 -3.87 -13.67
N GLN A 24 2.14 -3.18 -14.06
CA GLN A 24 2.27 -1.74 -13.93
C GLN A 24 1.20 -0.99 -14.74
N THR A 25 0.86 -1.50 -15.92
CA THR A 25 -0.19 -0.95 -16.79
C THR A 25 -1.57 -1.18 -16.18
N VAL A 26 -1.83 -2.38 -15.65
CA VAL A 26 -3.10 -2.69 -14.95
C VAL A 26 -3.31 -1.77 -13.75
N LEU A 27 -2.27 -1.50 -12.97
CA LEU A 27 -2.34 -0.59 -11.81
C LEU A 27 -2.60 0.87 -12.22
N CYS A 28 -2.00 1.33 -13.32
CA CYS A 28 -2.29 2.65 -13.86
C CYS A 28 -3.74 2.75 -14.39
N TYR A 29 -4.32 1.68 -14.94
CA TYR A 29 -5.75 1.67 -15.27
C TYR A 29 -6.63 1.80 -14.03
N LEU A 30 -6.32 1.08 -12.94
CA LEU A 30 -7.06 1.23 -11.69
C LEU A 30 -6.99 2.68 -11.16
N LYS A 31 -5.81 3.31 -11.25
CA LYS A 31 -5.65 4.73 -10.89
C LYS A 31 -6.48 5.66 -11.77
N ALA A 32 -6.50 5.44 -13.08
CA ALA A 32 -7.30 6.22 -14.02
C ALA A 32 -8.81 6.06 -13.79
N LEU A 33 -9.24 4.95 -13.21
CA LEU A 33 -10.61 4.71 -12.76
C LEU A 33 -10.90 5.32 -11.38
N ASP A 34 -9.99 6.12 -10.81
CA ASP A 34 -10.14 6.75 -9.49
C ASP A 34 -10.38 5.71 -8.36
N VAL A 35 -9.85 4.50 -8.54
CA VAL A 35 -9.85 3.45 -7.50
C VAL A 35 -8.86 3.86 -6.43
N SER A 36 -9.23 3.76 -5.15
CA SER A 36 -8.33 4.10 -4.03
C SER A 36 -7.10 3.18 -3.98
N MET A 37 -5.99 3.64 -3.39
CA MET A 37 -4.78 2.82 -3.25
C MET A 37 -5.05 1.53 -2.47
N ILE A 38 -5.88 1.63 -1.41
CA ILE A 38 -6.26 0.49 -0.57
C ILE A 38 -7.05 -0.53 -1.39
N ASP A 39 -7.99 -0.08 -2.21
CA ASP A 39 -8.79 -1.00 -3.02
C ASP A 39 -7.99 -1.56 -4.19
N ALA A 40 -7.08 -0.79 -4.79
CA ALA A 40 -6.13 -1.29 -5.78
C ALA A 40 -5.27 -2.43 -5.21
N ILE A 41 -4.77 -2.28 -3.98
CA ILE A 41 -4.04 -3.36 -3.26
C ILE A 41 -4.93 -4.59 -3.10
N LYS A 42 -6.18 -4.44 -2.64
CA LYS A 42 -7.10 -5.58 -2.49
C LYS A 42 -7.39 -6.28 -3.82
N ILE A 43 -7.61 -5.50 -4.88
CA ILE A 43 -7.95 -5.99 -6.22
C ILE A 43 -6.77 -6.78 -6.79
N ILE A 44 -5.56 -6.21 -6.81
CA ILE A 44 -4.38 -6.87 -7.38
C ILE A 44 -3.98 -8.10 -6.57
N ARG A 45 -4.10 -8.03 -5.22
CA ARG A 45 -3.87 -9.16 -4.33
C ARG A 45 -4.74 -10.36 -4.70
N LYS A 46 -6.05 -10.13 -4.89
CA LYS A 46 -6.99 -11.18 -5.28
C LYS A 46 -6.76 -11.67 -6.72
N ALA A 47 -6.45 -10.77 -7.65
CA ALA A 47 -6.19 -11.12 -9.04
C ALA A 47 -4.91 -11.96 -9.21
N ARG A 48 -3.83 -11.62 -8.51
CA ARG A 48 -2.54 -12.33 -8.61
C ARG A 48 -2.37 -13.47 -7.61
N LYS A 49 -3.27 -13.57 -6.62
CA LYS A 49 -3.17 -14.53 -5.49
C LYS A 49 -1.84 -14.38 -4.74
N ILE A 50 -1.43 -13.14 -4.50
CA ILE A 50 -0.22 -12.78 -3.76
C ILE A 50 -0.55 -12.41 -2.31
N ASP A 51 0.46 -12.32 -1.46
CA ASP A 51 0.27 -11.85 -0.09
C ASP A 51 0.05 -10.32 -0.02
N LEU A 52 -0.29 -9.84 1.18
CA LEU A 52 -0.58 -8.42 1.40
C LEU A 52 0.67 -7.53 1.27
N GLY A 53 1.84 -8.01 1.70
CA GLY A 53 3.10 -7.28 1.62
C GLY A 53 3.52 -7.10 0.17
N GLN A 54 3.46 -8.17 -0.62
CA GLN A 54 3.72 -8.15 -2.06
C GLN A 54 2.78 -7.19 -2.79
N ALA A 55 1.47 -7.25 -2.50
CA ALA A 55 0.50 -6.37 -3.13
C ALA A 55 0.72 -4.89 -2.77
N LYS A 56 1.06 -4.59 -1.51
CA LYS A 56 1.44 -3.24 -1.07
C LYS A 56 2.66 -2.74 -1.83
N ALA A 57 3.74 -3.52 -1.84
CA ALA A 57 4.99 -3.16 -2.52
C ALA A 57 4.79 -2.91 -4.02
N LEU A 58 3.97 -3.75 -4.68
CA LEU A 58 3.67 -3.61 -6.10
C LEU A 58 2.90 -2.32 -6.41
N VAL A 59 1.91 -1.95 -5.59
CA VAL A 59 1.16 -0.70 -5.77
C VAL A 59 1.99 0.53 -5.40
N SER A 60 2.74 0.48 -4.29
CA SER A 60 3.53 1.63 -3.82
C SER A 60 4.74 1.94 -4.71
N SER A 61 5.29 0.95 -5.41
CA SER A 61 6.37 1.13 -6.39
C SER A 61 5.88 1.57 -7.77
N ASN A 62 4.56 1.57 -8.02
CA ASN A 62 4.00 1.99 -9.29
C ASN A 62 4.05 3.51 -9.45
N LYS A 63 4.55 3.99 -10.59
CA LYS A 63 4.69 5.42 -10.90
C LYS A 63 3.38 6.22 -10.83
N CYS A 64 2.23 5.60 -11.14
CA CYS A 64 0.93 6.25 -11.11
C CYS A 64 0.43 6.53 -9.68
N TRP A 65 1.13 6.01 -8.68
CA TRP A 65 0.83 6.16 -7.26
C TRP A 65 1.96 6.86 -6.47
N ALA A 66 2.97 7.39 -7.16
CA ALA A 66 4.16 7.96 -6.52
C ALA A 66 3.81 9.10 -5.55
N GLU A 67 2.89 9.98 -5.92
CA GLU A 67 2.48 11.10 -5.06
C GLU A 67 1.76 10.64 -3.79
N GLU A 68 0.84 9.68 -3.91
CA GLU A 68 0.15 9.09 -2.76
C GLU A 68 1.12 8.36 -1.84
N THR A 69 2.09 7.64 -2.42
CA THR A 69 3.17 6.99 -1.65
C THR A 69 3.97 8.02 -0.86
N ILE A 70 4.36 9.14 -1.49
CA ILE A 70 5.09 10.23 -0.80
C ILE A 70 4.25 10.82 0.34
N LYS A 71 2.97 11.11 0.08
CA LYS A 71 2.05 11.64 1.10
C LYS A 71 1.89 10.67 2.27
N MET A 72 1.75 9.38 1.99
CA MET A 72 1.62 8.33 3.01
C MET A 72 2.90 8.18 3.83
N ASN A 73 4.07 8.21 3.19
CA ASN A 73 5.36 8.15 3.88
C ASN A 73 5.55 9.35 4.81
N ARG A 74 5.24 10.56 4.33
CA ARG A 74 5.31 11.78 5.14
C ARG A 74 4.38 11.73 6.35
N PHE A 75 3.16 11.21 6.17
CA PHE A 75 2.23 10.99 7.27
C PHE A 75 2.78 9.98 8.29
N ASN A 76 3.34 8.87 7.83
CA ASN A 76 3.93 7.85 8.70
C ASN A 76 5.12 8.41 9.50
N GLU A 77 5.99 9.20 8.87
CA GLU A 77 7.11 9.87 9.56
C GLU A 77 6.60 10.84 10.63
N GLN A 78 5.57 11.63 10.33
CA GLN A 78 4.96 12.53 11.32
C GLN A 78 4.35 11.78 12.49
N LEU A 79 3.67 10.66 12.22
CA LEU A 79 3.09 9.82 13.26
C LEU A 79 4.16 9.20 14.14
N LEU A 80 5.25 8.69 13.54
CA LEU A 80 6.38 8.15 14.27
C LEU A 80 7.06 9.20 15.14
N ASN A 81 7.26 10.41 14.63
CA ASN A 81 7.86 11.50 15.41
C ASN A 81 6.99 11.87 16.62
N LYS A 82 5.67 11.97 16.44
CA LYS A 82 4.75 12.22 17.56
C LYS A 82 4.78 11.11 18.61
N LEU A 83 4.79 9.84 18.17
CA LEU A 83 4.89 8.71 19.10
C LEU A 83 6.22 8.70 19.86
N LYS A 84 7.32 9.12 19.23
CA LYS A 84 8.62 9.28 19.90
C LYS A 84 8.57 10.40 20.96
N GLU A 85 7.94 11.53 20.64
CA GLU A 85 7.78 12.66 21.56
C GLU A 85 6.89 12.31 22.77
N GLU A 86 5.79 11.56 22.56
CA GLU A 86 4.84 11.22 23.62
C GLU A 86 5.33 10.12 24.58
N TYR A 87 6.15 9.18 24.09
CA TYR A 87 6.55 8.00 24.86
C TYR A 87 8.06 7.91 25.18
N ASP A 88 8.83 8.97 24.88
CA ASP A 88 10.31 9.02 24.99
C ASP A 88 11.00 7.78 24.39
N LEU A 89 10.40 7.21 23.33
CA LEU A 89 10.82 5.95 22.73
C LEU A 89 12.09 6.18 21.90
N LYS A 90 13.25 5.74 22.42
CA LYS A 90 14.51 5.64 21.68
C LYS A 90 14.49 4.42 20.74
N ILE A 91 13.68 4.48 19.68
CA ILE A 91 13.72 3.47 18.62
C ILE A 91 14.96 3.70 17.76
N SER A 92 16.01 2.91 18.02
CA SER A 92 17.20 2.76 17.18
C SER A 92 16.81 2.10 15.85
N SER A 93 17.30 2.62 14.73
CA SER A 93 16.92 2.17 13.38
C SER A 93 17.46 0.79 12.99
N ASP A 94 18.29 0.17 13.83
CA ASP A 94 19.15 -0.93 13.37
C ASP A 94 18.74 -2.33 13.90
N SER A 95 17.75 -2.42 14.80
CA SER A 95 17.24 -3.70 15.28
C SER A 95 15.87 -3.54 15.93
N PHE A 96 14.89 -4.31 15.45
CA PHE A 96 13.56 -4.43 16.07
C PHE A 96 13.67 -5.16 17.42
N GLU A 97 14.13 -4.46 18.45
CA GLU A 97 13.94 -4.86 19.84
C GLU A 97 13.33 -3.67 20.58
N ILE A 98 12.04 -3.80 20.92
CA ILE A 98 11.33 -2.83 21.77
C ILE A 98 11.55 -3.30 23.21
N SER A 99 12.52 -2.71 23.89
CA SER A 99 12.65 -2.80 25.35
C SER A 99 11.72 -1.76 25.96
N ILE A 100 10.67 -2.20 26.66
CA ILE A 100 9.86 -1.31 27.50
C ILE A 100 10.42 -1.45 28.91
N ASP A 101 11.21 -0.46 29.34
CA ASP A 101 11.53 -0.31 30.75
C ASP A 101 10.30 0.30 31.43
N LEU A 102 9.58 -0.53 32.17
CA LEU A 102 8.56 -0.09 33.12
C LEU A 102 9.28 0.17 34.43
N ASP A 103 9.52 1.45 34.74
CA ASP A 103 9.98 1.85 36.06
C ASP A 103 8.88 1.58 37.10
N GLU A 104 9.21 0.79 38.12
CA GLU A 104 8.43 0.52 39.34
C GLU A 104 8.85 1.47 40.48
#